data_AF-A0A931X5C5-F1
#
_entry.id   AF-A0A931X5C5-F1
#
_cell.length_a   1.000
_cell.length_b   1.000
_cell.length_c   1.000
_cell.angle_alpha   90.00
_cell.angle_beta   90.00
_cell.angle_gamma   90.00
#
_symmetry.space_group_name_H-M   'P 1'
#
loop_
_entity.id
_entity.type
_entity.pdbx_description
1 polymer ?
#
loop_
_entity_poly.entity_id
_entity_poly.type
_entity_poly.pdbx_seq_one_letter_code
_entity_poly.pdbx_strand_id
1 'polypeptide(L)'
;MIEGLPENAIVIVNLVNPKEKFWGVLRSISGAGITVRAINLDSFQDWVAQITHKEEPGLDLVTMFVPLFRLERLFVDEPVGAVKSYSDYFEEVVGMRPEEYLGLTAPRGGVS
;
A
#
# COMPACT_ATOMS: atom_id res chain seq x y z
N MET A 1 -23.45 -7.73 6.96
CA MET A 1 -22.12 -7.68 7.59
C MET A 1 -21.31 -6.74 6.73
N ILE A 2 -20.94 -5.56 7.21
CA ILE A 2 -20.02 -4.70 6.45
C ILE A 2 -18.65 -5.29 6.74
N GLU A 3 -18.27 -6.30 5.96
CA GLU A 3 -16.93 -6.85 5.96
C GLU A 3 -15.98 -5.72 5.56
N GLY A 4 -14.81 -5.63 6.19
CA GLY A 4 -13.89 -4.50 6.01
C GLY A 4 -13.36 -4.34 4.59
N LEU A 5 -12.25 -3.62 4.44
CA LEU A 5 -11.59 -3.51 3.13
C LEU A 5 -11.07 -4.89 2.65
N PRO A 6 -11.03 -5.14 1.33
CA PRO A 6 -10.62 -6.43 0.80
C PRO A 6 -9.14 -6.72 1.07
N GLU A 7 -8.82 -8.01 1.22
CA GLU A 7 -7.43 -8.45 1.28
C GLU A 7 -6.71 -8.06 -0.02
N ASN A 8 -5.45 -7.66 0.12
CA ASN A 8 -4.57 -7.15 -0.94
C ASN A 8 -5.01 -5.83 -1.58
N ALA A 9 -5.98 -5.12 -1.01
CA ALA A 9 -6.25 -3.73 -1.39
C ALA A 9 -5.00 -2.86 -1.17
N ILE A 10 -4.73 -1.97 -2.13
CA ILE A 10 -3.80 -0.86 -1.91
C ILE A 10 -4.51 0.18 -1.04
N VAL A 11 -3.87 0.58 0.05
CA VAL A 11 -4.46 1.39 1.11
C VAL A 11 -3.55 2.53 1.55
N ILE A 12 -4.18 3.60 2.02
CA ILE A 12 -3.56 4.66 2.83
C ILE A 12 -3.93 4.43 4.29
N VAL A 13 -2.90 4.30 5.14
CA VAL A 13 -3.02 4.12 6.58
C VAL A 13 -2.61 5.41 7.28
N ASN A 14 -3.52 6.01 8.04
CA ASN A 14 -3.22 7.16 8.90
C ASN A 14 -3.12 6.70 10.35
N LEU A 15 -1.98 6.96 10.99
CA LEU A 15 -1.75 6.65 12.40
C LEU A 15 -1.84 7.90 13.27
N VAL A 16 -2.17 7.69 14.54
CA VAL A 16 -2.05 8.68 15.61
C VAL A 16 -0.99 8.25 16.62
N ASN A 17 -0.41 9.25 17.29
CA ASN A 17 0.51 9.12 18.43
C ASN A 17 1.69 8.15 18.22
N PRO A 18 2.70 8.50 17.39
CA PRO A 18 2.82 9.70 16.56
C PRO A 18 1.97 9.67 15.28
N LYS A 19 1.78 10.85 14.67
CA LYS A 19 1.09 10.98 13.39
C LYS A 19 2.01 10.53 12.26
N GLU A 20 1.60 9.49 11.55
CA GLU A 20 2.34 8.90 10.44
C GLU A 20 1.35 8.48 9.35
N LYS A 21 1.82 8.44 8.11
CA LYS A 21 1.02 7.96 6.98
C LYS A 21 1.80 6.89 6.24
N PHE A 22 1.10 5.85 5.81
CA PHE A 22 1.69 4.77 5.05
C PHE A 22 0.85 4.48 3.82
N TRP A 23 1.52 4.12 2.73
CA TRP A 23 0.91 3.54 1.53
C TRP A 23 1.36 2.10 1.40
N GLY A 24 0.45 1.18 1.05
CA GLY A 24 0.82 -0.20 0.83
C GLY A 24 -0.35 -1.15 0.75
N VAL A 25 -0.10 -2.43 1.02
CA VAL A 25 -1.02 -3.54 0.82
C VAL A 25 -1.63 -3.97 2.14
N LEU A 26 -2.95 -4.00 2.21
CA LEU A 26 -3.68 -4.60 3.32
C LEU A 26 -3.59 -6.13 3.27
N ARG A 27 -3.12 -6.76 4.35
CA ARG A 27 -3.02 -8.23 4.46
C ARG A 27 -4.10 -8.84 5.33
N SER A 28 -4.53 -8.14 6.39
CA SER A 28 -5.63 -8.62 7.24
C SER A 28 -6.19 -7.50 8.10
N ILE A 29 -7.48 -7.61 8.44
CA ILE A 29 -8.15 -6.78 9.45
C ILE A 29 -8.70 -7.69 10.54
N SER A 30 -8.54 -7.29 11.81
CA SER A 30 -9.09 -8.00 12.97
C SER A 30 -9.55 -7.01 14.04
N GLY A 31 -10.20 -7.51 15.10
CA GLY A 31 -10.53 -6.71 16.28
C GLY A 31 -9.31 -6.23 17.08
N ALA A 32 -8.10 -6.75 16.82
CA ALA A 32 -6.88 -6.29 17.46
C ALA A 32 -6.17 -5.17 16.67
N GLY A 33 -6.34 -5.15 15.35
CA GLY A 33 -5.59 -4.26 14.46
C GLY A 33 -5.59 -4.73 13.01
N ILE A 34 -4.69 -4.13 12.24
CA ILE A 34 -4.46 -4.45 10.83
C ILE A 34 -3.03 -4.93 10.62
N THR A 35 -2.85 -5.82 9.64
CA THR A 35 -1.52 -6.18 9.12
C THR A 35 -1.40 -5.58 7.74
N VAL A 36 -0.35 -4.81 7.50
CA VAL A 36 -0.09 -4.14 6.22
C VAL A 36 1.36 -4.35 5.81
N ARG A 37 1.60 -4.52 4.51
CA ARG A 37 2.94 -4.39 3.91
C ARG A 37 3.02 -3.01 3.28
N ALA A 38 3.77 -2.09 3.86
CA ALA A 38 3.65 -0.68 3.52
C ALA A 38 4.98 0.08 3.67
N ILE A 39 5.03 1.24 3.03
CA ILE A 39 6.11 2.22 3.13
C ILE A 39 5.56 3.51 3.72
N ASN A 40 6.38 4.24 4.46
CA ASN A 40 6.02 5.59 4.90
C ASN A 40 5.75 6.46 3.67
N LEU A 41 4.67 7.23 3.72
CA LEU A 41 4.22 8.04 2.58
C LEU A 41 5.24 9.13 2.21
N ASP A 42 6.02 9.63 3.17
CA ASP A 42 7.08 10.61 2.93
C ASP A 42 8.27 9.98 2.19
N SER A 43 8.45 8.65 2.28
CA SER A 43 9.48 7.89 1.56
C SER A 43 8.98 7.29 0.23
N PHE A 44 7.70 7.43 -0.08
CA PHE A 44 7.08 6.79 -1.24
C PHE A 44 7.69 7.26 -2.57
N GLN A 45 7.86 8.58 -2.74
CA GLN A 45 8.39 9.12 -3.99
C GLN A 45 9.85 8.71 -4.22
N ASP A 46 10.66 8.71 -3.16
CA ASP A 46 12.06 8.26 -3.23
C ASP A 46 12.14 6.78 -3.59
N TRP A 47 11.28 5.95 -3.00
CA TRP A 47 11.18 4.54 -3.36
C TRP A 47 10.78 4.34 -4.82
N VAL A 48 9.77 5.07 -5.32
CA VAL A 48 9.38 5.03 -6.74
C VAL A 48 10.54 5.45 -7.66
N ALA A 49 11.29 6.48 -7.30
CA ALA A 49 12.47 6.91 -8.04
C ALA A 49 13.54 5.81 -8.08
N GLN A 50 13.87 5.17 -6.95
CA GLN A 50 14.83 4.07 -6.88
C GLN A 50 14.48 2.91 -7.83
N ILE A 51 13.19 2.58 -7.95
CA ILE A 51 12.71 1.54 -8.89
C ILE A 51 13.10 1.88 -10.33
N THR A 52 12.89 3.14 -10.75
CA THR A 52 13.17 3.56 -12.12
C THR A 52 14.66 3.70 -12.42
N HIS A 53 15.47 4.07 -11.43
CA HIS A 53 16.92 4.22 -11.57
C HIS A 53 17.71 2.90 -11.47
N LYS A 54 17.06 1.77 -11.14
CA LYS A 54 17.70 0.45 -10.94
C LYS A 54 18.87 0.49 -9.95
N GLU A 55 18.77 1.36 -8.94
CA GLU A 55 19.74 1.42 -7.85
C GLU A 55 19.62 0.17 -6.95
N GLU A 56 20.66 -0.14 -6.17
CA GLU A 56 20.53 -1.18 -5.14
C GLU A 56 19.38 -0.78 -4.18
N PRO A 57 18.44 -1.70 -3.90
CA PRO A 57 17.23 -1.34 -3.16
C PRO A 57 17.58 -0.95 -1.72
N GLY A 58 17.53 0.34 -1.42
CA GLY A 58 17.66 0.89 -0.07
C GLY A 58 16.32 1.04 0.64
N LEU A 59 15.24 1.27 -0.10
CA LEU A 59 13.87 1.37 0.39
C LEU A 59 13.01 0.21 -0.15
N ASP A 60 12.24 -0.41 0.74
CA ASP A 60 11.20 -1.37 0.38
C ASP A 60 10.06 -1.31 1.42
N LEU A 61 8.91 -1.88 1.07
CA LEU A 61 7.77 -2.00 1.95
C LEU A 61 8.08 -2.97 3.09
N VAL A 62 7.73 -2.57 4.31
CA VAL A 62 7.85 -3.38 5.52
C VAL A 62 6.49 -3.98 5.87
N THR A 63 6.48 -5.26 6.26
CA THR A 63 5.27 -5.88 6.83
C THR A 63 5.18 -5.53 8.31
N MET A 64 4.10 -4.87 8.71
CA MET A 64 3.88 -4.44 10.08
C MET A 64 2.45 -4.70 10.57
N PHE A 65 2.33 -4.89 11.87
CA PHE A 65 1.05 -4.90 12.58
C PHE A 65 0.80 -3.53 13.22
N VAL A 66 -0.40 -2.97 12.98
CA VAL A 66 -0.85 -1.72 13.57
C VAL A 66 -2.02 -2.00 14.50
N PRO A 67 -1.91 -1.75 15.81
CA PRO A 67 -3.02 -1.94 16.73
C PRO A 67 -4.12 -0.90 16.50
N LEU A 68 -5.40 -1.27 16.69
CA LEU A 68 -6.55 -0.39 16.39
C LEU A 68 -6.47 0.98 17.08
N PHE A 69 -5.96 1.06 18.31
CA PHE A 69 -5.88 2.34 19.04
C PHE A 69 -4.90 3.35 18.42
N ARG A 70 -4.00 2.90 17.52
CA ARG A 70 -3.14 3.79 16.73
C ARG A 70 -3.75 4.17 15.39
N LEU A 71 -4.75 3.43 14.91
CA LEU A 71 -5.32 3.65 13.58
C LEU A 71 -6.32 4.80 13.63
N GLU A 72 -6.00 5.91 12.95
CA GLU A 72 -6.93 7.02 12.80
C GLU A 72 -7.93 6.73 11.69
N ARG A 73 -7.42 6.38 10.51
CA ARG A 73 -8.20 6.08 9.31
C ARG A 73 -7.48 5.09 8.41
N LEU A 74 -8.27 4.31 7.67
CA LEU A 74 -7.82 3.39 6.65
C LEU A 74 -8.69 3.61 5.40
N PHE A 75 -8.05 3.89 4.27
CA PHE A 75 -8.72 4.15 2.99
C PHE A 75 -8.14 3.28 1.91
N VAL A 76 -8.95 2.92 0.90
CA VAL A 76 -8.43 2.40 -0.36
C VAL A 76 -7.73 3.55 -1.10
N ASP A 77 -6.61 3.27 -1.73
CA ASP A 77 -5.94 4.22 -2.61
C ASP A 77 -6.66 4.25 -3.96
N GLU A 78 -7.53 5.25 -4.15
CA GLU A 78 -8.34 5.43 -5.35
C GLU A 78 -8.38 6.92 -5.75
N PRO A 79 -8.50 7.24 -7.05
CA PRO A 79 -8.57 8.61 -7.51
C PRO A 79 -9.84 9.30 -6.97
N VAL A 80 -9.69 10.56 -6.54
CA VAL A 80 -10.80 11.36 -6.02
C VAL A 80 -11.03 12.55 -6.95
N GLY A 81 -12.07 12.45 -7.77
CA GLY A 81 -12.39 13.47 -8.76
C GLY A 81 -11.26 13.63 -9.79
N ALA A 82 -10.60 14.78 -9.80
CA ALA A 82 -9.46 15.07 -10.69
C ALA A 82 -8.09 14.71 -10.06
N VAL A 83 -8.06 14.29 -8.79
CA VAL A 83 -6.82 13.96 -8.08
C VAL A 83 -6.49 12.50 -8.32
N LYS A 84 -5.30 12.24 -8.90
CA LYS A 84 -4.74 10.90 -9.09
C LYS A 84 -4.49 10.20 -7.75
N SER A 85 -4.67 8.89 -7.72
CA SER A 85 -4.22 8.06 -6.60
C SER A 85 -2.69 7.95 -6.58
N TYR A 86 -2.14 7.44 -5.48
CA TYR A 86 -0.71 7.10 -5.43
C TYR A 86 -0.38 5.94 -6.39
N SER A 87 -1.33 5.03 -6.59
CA SER A 87 -1.24 3.93 -7.55
C SER A 87 -1.19 4.43 -9.00
N ASP A 88 -1.98 5.46 -9.35
CA ASP A 88 -1.94 6.08 -10.68
C ASP A 88 -0.59 6.77 -10.92
N TYR A 89 -0.07 7.48 -9.91
CA TYR A 89 1.25 8.08 -9.99
C TYR A 89 2.35 7.03 -10.12
N PHE A 90 2.28 5.94 -9.35
CA PHE A 90 3.21 4.82 -9.42
C PHE A 90 3.25 4.25 -10.84
N GLU A 91 2.10 3.95 -11.42
CA GLU A 91 2.00 3.38 -12.77
C GLU A 91 2.55 4.34 -13.83
N GLU A 92 2.29 5.64 -13.71
CA GLU A 92 2.82 6.65 -14.64
C GLU A 92 4.35 6.72 -14.63
N VAL A 93 4.97 6.60 -13.45
CA VAL A 93 6.43 6.71 -13.30
C VAL A 93 7.14 5.39 -13.59
N VAL A 94 6.60 4.28 -13.09
CA VAL A 94 7.22 2.94 -13.19
C VAL A 94 6.83 2.22 -14.49
N GLY A 95 5.70 2.58 -15.10
CA GLY A 95 5.15 1.93 -16.29
C GLY A 95 4.45 0.59 -16.01
N MET A 96 4.14 0.29 -14.75
CA MET A 96 3.50 -0.95 -14.29
C MET A 96 2.59 -0.65 -13.11
N ARG A 97 1.43 -1.33 -13.02
CA ARG A 97 0.53 -1.23 -11.87
C ARG A 97 1.22 -1.68 -10.57
N PRO A 98 1.01 -1.01 -9.43
CA PRO A 98 1.63 -1.41 -8.17
C PRO A 98 1.27 -2.84 -7.76
N GLU A 99 0.05 -3.30 -8.05
CA GLU A 99 -0.38 -4.67 -7.78
C GLU A 99 0.41 -5.71 -8.57
N GLU A 100 0.81 -5.39 -9.79
CA GLU A 100 1.66 -6.25 -10.62
C GLU A 100 3.09 -6.23 -10.09
N TYR A 101 3.64 -5.05 -9.82
CA TYR A 101 4.99 -4.88 -9.27
C TYR A 101 5.17 -5.61 -7.92
N LEU A 102 4.15 -5.54 -7.05
CA LEU A 102 4.15 -6.16 -5.73
C LEU A 102 3.78 -7.64 -5.76
N GLY A 103 3.48 -8.23 -6.93
CA GLY A 103 3.14 -9.64 -7.09
C GLY A 103 1.79 -10.03 -6.48
N LEU A 104 0.83 -9.09 -6.43
CA LEU A 104 -0.51 -9.31 -5.88
C LEU A 104 -1.48 -9.89 -6.91
N THR A 105 -1.18 -9.75 -8.19
CA THR A 105 -1.95 -10.40 -9.25
C THR A 105 -1.59 -11.88 -9.29
N ALA A 106 -2.58 -12.77 -9.17
CA ALA A 106 -2.36 -14.21 -9.27
C ALA A 106 -1.63 -14.56 -10.59
N PRO A 107 -0.76 -15.58 -10.61
CA PRO A 107 -0.21 -16.07 -11.88
C PRO A 107 -1.37 -16.41 -12.81
N ARG A 108 -1.39 -15.81 -14.01
CA ARG A 108 -2.34 -16.21 -15.06
C ARG A 108 -2.06 -17.68 -15.43
N GLY A 109 -2.75 -18.61 -14.79
CA GLY A 109 -2.69 -20.04 -15.11
C GLY A 109 -2.28 -20.93 -13.93
N GLY A 110 -3.23 -21.20 -13.05
CA GLY A 110 -3.16 -22.32 -12.12
C GLY A 110 -4.49 -23.06 -12.15
N VAL A 111 -4.68 -23.92 -13.14
CA VAL A 111 -5.73 -24.93 -13.09
C VAL A 111 -5.25 -26.00 -12.11
N SER A 112 -6.04 -26.28 -11.08
CA SER A 112 -6.01 -27.53 -10.32
C SER A 112 -7.44 -27.87 -9.94
#